data_AF-A0A8H5XYM2-F1
#
_entry.id   AF-A0A8H5XYM2-F1
#
_cell.length_a   1.000
_cell.length_b   1.000
_cell.length_c   1.000
_cell.angle_alpha   90.00
_cell.angle_beta   90.00
_cell.angle_gamma   90.00
#
_symmetry.space_group_name_H-M   'P 1'
#
loop_
_entity.id
_entity.type
_entity.pdbx_description
1 polymer ?
#
loop_
_entity_poly.entity_id
_entity_poly.type
_entity_poly.pdbx_seq_one_letter_code
_entity_poly.pdbx_strand_id
1 'polypeptide(L)'
;MIEHYPSQALSGLTLAIATILLLAWAHWRSQHTLPLPPGPPSEFLLGHFRVIPKENAAAVYAKWSKEYNSDIIHVRSLGRSTVVLNSADVARDILDKKGANFCDRPQFTLLEVLAVAIVLQVSYGTQVLEDDDPYIQIANDAMYATGNGGVPANSIVDLVPFVRYLPDCIVRDWSLRFARQWRWAIKKLHDIPFAAAQAEYDKESRGQEQQWSLDDIKGAAGAVFIAGADTTWATCVIFILNMVLHPEIQDKAQQELDTVIGFDKLPDFSDRPALVYIEHVVQEIYRWSPLAPLGIPHKSLHDDIYKGMHIPKG
;
A
#
# COMPACT_ATOMS: atom_id res chain seq x y z
N MET A 1 48.42 -53.81 6.90
CA MET A 1 48.32 -52.37 7.22
C MET A 1 47.39 -51.73 6.20
N ILE A 2 46.20 -51.30 6.64
CA ILE A 2 45.54 -50.02 6.35
C ILE A 2 44.17 -50.13 7.05
N GLU A 3 44.04 -49.36 8.13
CA GLU A 3 42.90 -49.34 9.06
C GLU A 3 41.66 -48.71 8.42
N HIS A 4 40.49 -49.33 8.59
CA HIS A 4 39.19 -48.73 8.32
C HIS A 4 38.79 -47.81 9.48
N TYR A 5 39.02 -46.50 9.33
CA TYR A 5 38.44 -45.48 10.21
C TYR A 5 36.99 -45.14 9.81
N PRO A 6 36.06 -44.88 10.76
CA PRO A 6 34.62 -44.91 10.50
C PRO A 6 34.08 -43.57 9.99
N SER A 7 33.35 -43.59 8.87
CA SER A 7 32.67 -42.44 8.26
C SER A 7 31.58 -41.80 9.14
N GLN A 8 31.08 -42.51 10.15
CA GLN A 8 30.09 -41.99 11.10
C GLN A 8 30.66 -40.90 12.02
N ALA A 9 31.95 -40.95 12.35
CA ALA A 9 32.60 -39.96 13.20
C ALA A 9 32.69 -38.58 12.53
N LEU A 10 32.91 -38.55 11.21
CA LEU A 10 32.95 -37.29 10.43
C LEU A 10 31.57 -36.62 10.32
N SER A 11 30.49 -37.40 10.19
CA SER A 11 29.12 -36.85 10.13
C SER A 11 28.63 -36.27 11.46
N GLY A 12 29.04 -36.84 12.59
CA GLY A 12 28.74 -36.28 13.91
C GLY A 12 29.49 -34.97 14.18
N LEU A 13 30.74 -34.87 13.69
CA LEU A 13 31.59 -33.70 13.86
C LEU A 13 31.10 -32.50 13.05
N THR A 14 30.60 -32.72 11.82
CA THR A 14 29.99 -31.65 11.01
C THR A 14 28.69 -31.15 11.60
N LEU A 15 27.85 -32.02 12.16
CA LEU A 15 26.61 -31.62 12.83
C LEU A 15 26.91 -30.81 14.10
N ALA A 16 27.89 -31.24 14.90
CA ALA A 16 28.33 -30.51 16.09
C ALA A 16 28.90 -29.13 15.74
N ILE A 17 29.77 -29.03 14.72
CA ILE A 17 30.30 -27.75 14.24
C ILE A 17 29.19 -26.85 13.71
N ALA A 18 28.24 -27.37 12.92
CA ALA A 18 27.11 -26.59 12.42
C ALA A 18 26.23 -26.07 13.56
N THR A 19 26.04 -26.86 14.62
CA THR A 19 25.26 -26.48 15.79
C THR A 19 25.98 -25.41 16.60
N ILE A 20 27.30 -25.56 16.80
CA ILE A 20 28.14 -24.55 17.47
C ILE A 20 28.17 -23.25 16.67
N LEU A 21 28.29 -23.31 15.34
CA LEU A 21 28.24 -22.13 14.48
C LEU A 21 26.86 -21.45 14.50
N LEU A 22 25.77 -22.22 14.51
CA LEU A 22 24.41 -21.70 14.67
C LEU A 22 24.21 -21.03 16.03
N LEU A 23 24.70 -21.65 17.11
CA LEU A 23 24.63 -21.10 18.46
C LEU A 23 25.52 -19.86 18.61
N ALA A 24 26.72 -19.87 18.04
CA ALA A 24 27.63 -18.73 18.02
C ALA A 24 27.05 -17.58 17.19
N TRP A 25 26.44 -17.87 16.04
CA TRP A 25 25.74 -16.90 15.21
C TRP A 25 24.49 -16.35 15.91
N ALA A 26 23.70 -17.19 16.59
CA ALA A 26 22.55 -16.76 17.37
C ALA A 26 22.97 -15.90 18.57
N HIS A 27 24.06 -16.27 19.25
CA HIS A 27 24.62 -15.51 20.37
C HIS A 27 25.20 -14.17 19.91
N TRP A 28 25.98 -14.16 18.83
CA TRP A 28 26.52 -12.95 18.22
C TRP A 28 25.41 -12.02 17.73
N ARG A 29 24.38 -12.56 17.07
CA ARG A 29 23.21 -11.78 16.63
C ARG A 29 22.44 -11.20 17.82
N SER A 30 22.27 -11.96 18.90
CA SER A 30 21.64 -11.50 20.14
C SER A 30 22.42 -10.34 20.79
N GLN A 31 23.76 -10.38 20.75
CA GLN A 31 24.62 -9.33 21.29
C GLN A 31 24.56 -8.00 20.51
N HIS A 32 24.14 -8.03 19.24
CA HIS A 32 24.12 -6.86 18.35
C HIS A 32 22.71 -6.33 18.05
N THR A 33 21.66 -6.89 18.66
CA THR A 33 20.28 -6.39 18.52
C THR A 33 19.87 -5.59 19.74
N LEU A 34 19.40 -4.36 19.52
CA LEU A 34 18.78 -3.56 20.57
C LEU A 34 17.54 -4.28 21.13
N PRO A 35 17.21 -4.09 22.42
CA PRO A 35 16.04 -4.68 23.02
C PRO A 35 14.76 -4.19 22.34
N LEU A 36 13.83 -5.10 22.10
CA LEU A 36 12.49 -4.76 21.62
C LEU A 36 11.71 -4.01 22.71
N PRO A 37 10.69 -3.20 22.34
CA PRO A 37 9.79 -2.62 23.31
C PRO A 37 9.13 -3.72 24.18
N PRO A 38 8.74 -3.39 25.42
CA PRO A 38 8.15 -4.36 26.33
C PRO A 38 6.79 -4.86 25.84
N GLY A 39 6.40 -6.05 26.27
CA GLY A 39 5.13 -6.67 25.88
C GLY A 39 4.83 -7.94 26.67
N PRO A 40 3.64 -8.52 26.47
CA PRO A 40 3.27 -9.78 27.12
C PRO A 40 4.22 -10.93 26.80
N PRO A 41 4.25 -12.00 27.59
CA PRO A 41 5.11 -13.14 27.30
C PRO A 41 4.70 -13.81 25.97
N SER A 42 5.66 -14.01 25.07
CA SER A 42 5.44 -14.59 23.75
C SER A 42 5.62 -16.12 23.75
N GLU A 43 4.70 -16.85 23.12
CA GLU A 43 4.90 -18.26 22.78
C GLU A 43 5.90 -18.43 21.62
N PHE A 44 6.65 -19.54 21.61
CA PHE A 44 7.73 -19.78 20.64
C PHE A 44 7.28 -19.75 19.16
N LEU A 45 6.13 -20.35 18.83
CA LEU A 45 5.62 -20.45 17.45
C LEU A 45 4.56 -19.39 17.12
N LEU A 46 3.59 -19.19 18.01
CA LEU A 46 2.45 -18.30 17.76
C LEU A 46 2.73 -16.85 18.17
N GLY A 47 3.82 -16.58 18.90
CA GLY A 47 4.07 -15.29 19.52
C GLY A 47 2.96 -14.95 20.51
N HIS A 48 2.23 -13.89 20.23
CA HIS A 48 1.13 -13.35 21.03
C HIS A 48 -0.23 -13.57 20.38
N PHE A 49 -0.33 -14.38 19.31
CA PHE A 49 -1.58 -14.54 18.55
C PHE A 49 -2.81 -14.86 19.42
N ARG A 50 -2.64 -15.65 20.48
CA ARG A 50 -3.72 -16.00 21.42
C ARG A 50 -4.04 -14.94 22.47
N VAL A 51 -3.06 -14.09 22.77
CA VAL A 51 -3.14 -13.05 23.82
C VAL A 51 -3.61 -11.73 23.21
N ILE A 52 -3.49 -11.56 21.89
CA ILE A 52 -4.02 -10.41 21.18
C ILE A 52 -5.54 -10.37 21.34
N PRO A 53 -6.08 -9.26 21.89
CA PRO A 53 -7.51 -9.11 22.11
C PRO A 53 -8.27 -9.08 20.79
N LYS A 54 -9.32 -9.89 20.69
CA LYS A 54 -10.26 -9.88 19.55
C LYS A 54 -11.34 -8.81 19.70
N GLU A 55 -11.61 -8.41 20.93
CA GLU A 55 -12.61 -7.40 21.29
C GLU A 55 -11.99 -6.37 22.24
N ASN A 56 -12.41 -5.11 22.12
CA ASN A 56 -11.96 -4.00 22.97
C ASN A 56 -10.43 -3.87 23.10
N ALA A 57 -9.74 -4.01 21.96
CA ALA A 57 -8.28 -4.05 21.91
C ALA A 57 -7.62 -2.78 22.49
N ALA A 58 -8.23 -1.60 22.28
CA ALA A 58 -7.73 -0.34 22.81
C ALA A 58 -7.64 -0.34 24.35
N ALA A 59 -8.67 -0.82 25.05
CA ALA A 59 -8.65 -0.90 26.51
C ALA A 59 -7.59 -1.87 27.03
N VAL A 60 -7.38 -2.99 26.33
CA VAL A 60 -6.37 -3.99 26.68
C VAL A 60 -4.96 -3.46 26.44
N TYR A 61 -4.69 -2.79 25.32
CA TYR A 61 -3.39 -2.17 25.06
C TYR A 61 -3.09 -1.03 26.04
N ALA A 62 -4.08 -0.20 26.38
CA ALA A 62 -3.95 0.82 27.41
C ALA A 62 -3.67 0.22 28.81
N LYS A 63 -4.29 -0.94 29.11
CA LYS A 63 -3.99 -1.70 30.35
C LYS A 63 -2.55 -2.20 30.34
N TRP A 64 -2.08 -2.79 29.24
CA TRP A 64 -0.69 -3.25 29.12
C TRP A 64 0.32 -2.12 29.20
N SER A 65 0.02 -0.95 28.64
CA SER A 65 0.87 0.23 28.80
C SER A 65 1.12 0.57 30.28
N LYS A 66 0.07 0.49 31.11
CA LYS A 66 0.17 0.69 32.56
C LYS A 66 0.89 -0.47 33.26
N GLU A 67 0.60 -1.71 32.88
CA GLU A 67 1.16 -2.92 33.50
C GLU A 67 2.66 -3.06 33.25
N TYR A 68 3.10 -2.79 32.02
CA TYR A 68 4.51 -2.85 31.63
C TYR A 68 5.24 -1.51 31.80
N ASN A 69 4.57 -0.49 32.36
CA ASN A 69 5.09 0.85 32.58
C ASN A 69 5.82 1.41 31.33
N SER A 70 5.14 1.34 30.18
CA SER A 70 5.69 1.76 28.91
C SER A 70 4.63 2.34 27.97
N ASP A 71 4.98 3.43 27.31
CA ASP A 71 4.15 4.08 26.30
C ASP A 71 4.23 3.40 24.92
N ILE A 72 5.13 2.43 24.75
CA ILE A 72 5.29 1.63 23.53
C ILE A 72 5.20 0.15 23.90
N ILE A 73 4.27 -0.56 23.29
CA ILE A 73 4.10 -2.00 23.50
C ILE A 73 4.42 -2.77 22.22
N HIS A 74 5.21 -3.84 22.33
CA HIS A 74 5.50 -4.73 21.22
C HIS A 74 4.67 -6.01 21.31
N VAL A 75 4.04 -6.39 20.20
CA VAL A 75 3.41 -7.71 20.05
C VAL A 75 3.79 -8.32 18.71
N ARG A 76 4.27 -9.56 18.77
CA ARG A 76 4.55 -10.41 17.61
C ARG A 76 3.44 -11.44 17.41
N SER A 77 2.91 -11.60 16.20
CA SER A 77 1.88 -12.59 15.86
C SER A 77 2.21 -13.26 14.54
N LEU A 78 2.33 -14.59 14.50
CA LEU A 78 2.60 -15.37 13.27
C LEU A 78 3.73 -14.79 12.40
N GLY A 79 4.85 -14.41 13.02
CA GLY A 79 5.99 -13.81 12.32
C GLY A 79 5.89 -12.31 12.04
N ARG A 80 4.71 -11.70 12.15
CA ARG A 80 4.50 -10.25 12.01
C ARG A 80 4.76 -9.53 13.34
N SER A 81 5.48 -8.42 13.28
CA SER A 81 5.83 -7.59 14.44
C SER A 81 4.98 -6.33 14.43
N THR A 82 4.22 -6.09 15.50
CA THR A 82 3.36 -4.92 15.67
C THR A 82 3.84 -4.11 16.87
N VAL A 83 3.87 -2.79 16.74
CA VAL A 83 4.21 -1.86 17.81
C VAL A 83 3.02 -0.96 18.05
N VAL A 84 2.53 -0.91 19.29
CA VAL A 84 1.39 -0.12 19.72
C VAL A 84 1.88 1.10 20.49
N LEU A 85 1.43 2.29 20.07
CA LEU A 85 1.78 3.57 20.70
C LEU A 85 0.62 4.02 21.59
N ASN A 86 0.87 4.16 22.90
CA ASN A 86 -0.17 4.46 23.89
C ASN A 86 -0.12 5.91 24.42
N SER A 87 0.84 6.72 23.97
CA SER A 87 1.00 8.13 24.38
C SER A 87 1.02 9.06 23.18
N ALA A 88 0.39 10.23 23.33
CA ALA A 88 0.37 11.29 22.31
C ALA A 88 1.78 11.82 22.01
N ASP A 89 2.66 11.90 23.02
CA ASP A 89 4.03 12.38 22.84
C ASP A 89 4.86 11.38 22.03
N VAL A 90 4.68 10.09 22.31
CA VAL A 90 5.32 9.00 21.55
C VAL A 90 4.80 8.93 20.11
N ALA A 91 3.49 9.07 19.93
CA ALA A 91 2.88 9.11 18.60
C ALA A 91 3.45 10.28 17.78
N ARG A 92 3.57 11.47 18.37
CA ARG A 92 4.22 12.64 17.73
C ARG A 92 5.69 12.37 17.42
N ASP A 93 6.44 11.77 18.34
CA ASP A 93 7.86 11.50 18.15
C ASP A 93 8.15 10.44 17.08
N ILE A 94 7.25 9.49 16.88
CA ILE A 94 7.39 8.42 15.89
C ILE A 94 6.74 8.79 14.56
N LEU A 95 5.48 9.22 14.59
CA LEU A 95 4.69 9.45 13.38
C LEU A 95 4.98 10.81 12.75
N ASP A 96 5.24 11.87 13.54
CA ASP A 96 5.56 13.19 12.98
C ASP A 96 7.07 13.35 12.77
N LYS A 97 7.87 13.25 13.84
CA LYS A 97 9.32 13.52 13.76
C LYS A 97 10.08 12.49 12.92
N LYS A 98 9.57 11.25 12.83
CA LYS A 98 10.16 10.16 12.03
C LYS A 98 9.23 9.67 10.93
N GLY A 99 8.26 10.49 10.51
CA GLY A 99 7.20 10.08 9.58
C GLY A 99 7.69 9.44 8.27
N ALA A 100 8.83 9.89 7.72
CA ALA A 100 9.43 9.29 6.53
C ALA A 100 9.79 7.80 6.68
N ASN A 101 10.05 7.33 7.90
CA ASN A 101 10.36 5.92 8.19
C ASN A 101 9.11 5.08 8.52
N PHE A 102 7.99 5.71 8.86
CA PHE A 102 6.76 5.06 9.34
C PHE A 102 5.53 5.40 8.48
N CYS A 103 5.74 5.94 7.29
CA CYS A 103 4.67 6.27 6.35
C CYS A 103 4.15 5.05 5.59
N ASP A 104 4.90 3.94 5.60
CA ASP A 104 4.50 2.68 4.97
C ASP A 104 3.36 2.02 5.75
N ARG A 105 2.45 1.33 5.05
CA ARG A 105 1.21 0.79 5.60
C ARG A 105 1.21 -0.74 5.50
N PRO A 106 0.72 -1.47 6.52
CA PRO A 106 0.52 -2.91 6.38
C PRO A 106 -0.50 -3.20 5.28
N GLN A 107 -0.20 -4.16 4.40
CA GLN A 107 -1.12 -4.59 3.34
C GLN A 107 -2.38 -5.24 3.95
N PHE A 108 -3.50 -4.53 3.83
CA PHE A 108 -4.83 -5.11 4.03
C PHE A 108 -5.28 -5.74 2.71
N THR A 109 -4.92 -7.01 2.51
CA THR A 109 -5.19 -7.77 1.28
C THR A 109 -6.63 -7.59 0.77
N LEU A 110 -7.62 -7.62 1.67
CA LEU A 110 -9.03 -7.47 1.29
C LEU A 110 -9.35 -6.12 0.62
N LEU A 111 -8.83 -5.00 1.13
CA LEU A 111 -9.12 -3.68 0.57
C LEU A 111 -8.45 -3.48 -0.79
N GLU A 112 -7.28 -4.10 -0.94
CA GLU A 112 -6.51 -4.08 -2.15
C GLU A 112 -7.20 -4.89 -3.25
N VAL A 113 -7.58 -6.13 -2.94
CA VAL A 113 -8.40 -7.00 -3.80
C VAL A 113 -9.67 -6.28 -4.23
N LEU A 114 -10.39 -5.65 -3.28
CA LEU A 114 -11.62 -4.90 -3.57
C LEU A 114 -11.38 -3.78 -4.59
N ALA A 115 -10.37 -2.93 -4.36
CA ALA A 115 -10.08 -1.80 -5.24
C ALA A 115 -9.66 -2.26 -6.64
N VAL A 116 -8.78 -3.27 -6.71
CA VAL A 116 -8.31 -3.86 -7.98
C VAL A 116 -9.47 -4.51 -8.73
N ALA A 117 -10.31 -5.30 -8.06
CA ALA A 117 -11.44 -6.01 -8.66
C ALA A 117 -12.47 -5.05 -9.26
N ILE A 118 -12.88 -4.01 -8.51
CA ILE A 118 -13.85 -3.02 -9.01
C ILE A 118 -13.30 -2.32 -10.25
N VAL A 119 -12.04 -1.91 -10.22
CA VAL A 119 -11.46 -1.12 -11.31
C VAL A 119 -11.22 -1.97 -12.55
N LEU A 120 -10.79 -3.22 -12.41
CA LEU A 120 -10.66 -4.15 -13.54
C LEU A 120 -12.01 -4.48 -14.16
N GLN A 121 -13.04 -4.66 -13.34
CA GLN A 121 -14.40 -4.86 -13.83
C GLN A 121 -14.89 -3.66 -14.65
N VAL A 122 -14.60 -2.44 -14.19
CA VAL A 122 -14.99 -1.20 -14.87
C VAL A 122 -14.17 -0.93 -16.14
N SER A 123 -12.85 -1.19 -16.10
CA SER A 123 -11.94 -0.82 -17.19
C SER A 123 -11.80 -1.88 -18.28
N TYR A 124 -11.88 -3.16 -17.92
CA TYR A 124 -11.65 -4.28 -18.83
C TYR A 124 -12.78 -5.32 -18.84
N GLY A 125 -13.81 -5.18 -18.01
CA GLY A 125 -14.87 -6.18 -17.86
C GLY A 125 -14.43 -7.46 -17.12
N THR A 126 -13.22 -7.47 -16.55
CA THR A 126 -12.60 -8.66 -15.95
C THR A 126 -12.96 -8.81 -14.47
N GLN A 127 -13.40 -10.01 -14.09
CA GLN A 127 -13.63 -10.38 -12.70
C GLN A 127 -12.38 -10.98 -12.06
N VAL A 128 -12.05 -10.51 -10.85
CA VAL A 128 -11.03 -11.12 -9.98
C VAL A 128 -11.73 -12.18 -9.13
N LEU A 129 -11.33 -13.44 -9.27
CA LEU A 129 -12.02 -14.58 -8.65
C LEU A 129 -11.33 -15.10 -7.37
N GLU A 130 -10.02 -14.85 -7.24
CA GLU A 130 -9.20 -15.38 -6.15
C GLU A 130 -8.36 -14.26 -5.52
N ASP A 131 -8.04 -14.41 -4.22
CA ASP A 131 -7.27 -13.41 -3.46
C ASP A 131 -5.79 -13.32 -3.92
N ASP A 132 -5.29 -14.31 -4.65
CA ASP A 132 -3.94 -14.38 -5.20
C ASP A 132 -3.90 -14.21 -6.73
N ASP A 133 -4.95 -13.62 -7.30
CA ASP A 133 -5.04 -13.35 -8.73
C ASP A 133 -3.82 -12.55 -9.23
N PRO A 134 -3.19 -12.96 -10.36
CA PRO A 134 -2.07 -12.25 -10.96
C PRO A 134 -2.28 -10.74 -11.15
N TYR A 135 -3.53 -10.30 -11.36
CA TYR A 135 -3.83 -8.88 -11.50
C TYR A 135 -3.53 -8.05 -10.25
N ILE A 136 -3.64 -8.64 -9.06
CA ILE A 136 -3.31 -7.98 -7.79
C ILE A 136 -1.81 -7.71 -7.74
N GLN A 137 -0.99 -8.69 -8.11
CA GLN A 137 0.46 -8.49 -8.17
C GLN A 137 0.84 -7.47 -9.24
N ILE A 138 0.16 -7.46 -10.39
CA ILE A 138 0.38 -6.46 -11.45
C ILE A 138 0.07 -5.04 -10.93
N ALA A 139 -1.02 -4.88 -10.19
CA ALA A 139 -1.37 -3.60 -9.56
C ALA A 139 -0.29 -3.18 -8.55
N ASN A 140 0.12 -4.08 -7.66
CA ASN A 140 1.18 -3.83 -6.67
C ASN A 140 2.52 -3.42 -7.30
N ASP A 141 2.97 -4.15 -8.34
CA ASP A 141 4.22 -3.84 -9.03
C ASP A 141 4.16 -2.43 -9.67
N ALA A 142 3.00 -2.06 -10.22
CA ALA A 142 2.79 -0.74 -10.82
C ALA A 142 2.66 0.37 -9.76
N MET A 143 1.98 0.11 -8.64
CA MET A 143 1.90 1.01 -7.48
C MET A 143 3.31 1.28 -6.94
N TYR A 144 4.11 0.24 -6.76
CA TYR A 144 5.50 0.39 -6.32
C TYR A 144 6.33 1.22 -7.32
N ALA A 145 6.18 0.94 -8.63
CA ALA A 145 6.86 1.67 -9.69
C ALA A 145 6.49 3.16 -9.75
N THR A 146 5.23 3.51 -9.46
CA THR A 146 4.75 4.90 -9.53
C THR A 146 5.03 5.66 -8.24
N GLY A 147 4.83 5.03 -7.08
CA GLY A 147 5.09 5.65 -5.77
C GLY A 147 6.57 5.89 -5.47
N ASN A 148 7.47 5.08 -6.03
CA ASN A 148 8.93 5.19 -5.80
C ASN A 148 9.69 5.81 -6.99
N GLY A 149 8.98 6.22 -8.04
CA GLY A 149 9.57 6.81 -9.25
C GLY A 149 10.14 8.22 -9.09
N GLY A 150 9.91 8.85 -7.93
CA GLY A 150 10.25 10.24 -7.67
C GLY A 150 9.02 11.16 -7.77
N VAL A 151 9.21 12.42 -7.41
CA VAL A 151 8.13 13.42 -7.44
C VAL A 151 7.83 13.81 -8.89
N PRO A 152 6.56 13.81 -9.33
CA PRO A 152 6.18 14.29 -10.66
C PRO A 152 6.70 15.71 -10.93
N ALA A 153 7.10 15.99 -12.17
CA ALA A 153 7.67 17.27 -12.61
C ALA A 153 8.99 17.69 -11.95
N ASN A 154 9.67 16.78 -11.25
CA ASN A 154 10.96 17.04 -10.61
C ASN A 154 12.09 16.14 -11.16
N SER A 155 11.82 15.31 -12.17
CA SER A 155 12.87 14.52 -12.80
C SER A 155 13.64 15.35 -13.82
N ILE A 156 14.89 14.96 -14.10
CA ILE A 156 15.68 15.60 -15.16
C ILE A 156 15.04 15.45 -16.54
N VAL A 157 14.22 14.40 -16.73
CA VAL A 157 13.50 14.15 -17.97
C VAL A 157 12.35 15.14 -18.15
N ASP A 158 11.73 15.61 -17.06
CA ASP A 158 10.66 16.61 -17.12
C ASP A 158 11.21 17.97 -17.58
N LEU A 159 12.42 18.32 -17.13
CA LEU A 159 13.10 19.56 -17.52
C LEU A 159 13.72 19.48 -18.92
N VAL A 160 14.30 18.32 -19.26
CA VAL A 160 15.06 18.13 -20.48
C VAL A 160 14.65 16.80 -21.15
N PRO A 161 13.55 16.77 -21.92
CA PRO A 161 12.94 15.53 -22.41
C PRO A 161 13.87 14.60 -23.21
N PHE A 162 14.87 15.14 -23.91
CA PHE A 162 15.80 14.32 -24.70
C PHE A 162 16.70 13.42 -23.85
N VAL A 163 16.87 13.75 -22.56
CA VAL A 163 17.68 12.99 -21.60
C VAL A 163 17.19 11.55 -21.45
N ARG A 164 15.90 11.27 -21.72
CA ARG A 164 15.34 9.91 -21.69
C ARG A 164 16.05 8.91 -22.62
N TYR A 165 16.75 9.40 -23.65
CA TYR A 165 17.48 8.57 -24.61
C TYR A 165 18.97 8.38 -24.26
N LEU A 166 19.50 9.17 -23.31
CA LEU A 166 20.91 9.09 -22.97
C LEU A 166 21.20 7.88 -22.06
N PRO A 167 22.31 7.14 -22.27
CA PRO A 167 22.70 6.03 -21.41
C PRO A 167 22.85 6.45 -19.93
N ASP A 168 22.61 5.51 -19.01
CA ASP A 168 22.74 5.73 -17.55
C ASP A 168 24.16 6.15 -17.12
N CYS A 169 25.17 5.91 -17.95
CA CYS A 169 26.54 6.34 -17.67
C CYS A 169 26.72 7.86 -17.83
N ILE A 170 25.95 8.49 -18.73
CA ILE A 170 26.00 9.93 -19.00
C ILE A 170 25.07 10.67 -18.03
N VAL A 171 23.87 10.14 -17.81
CA VAL A 171 22.88 10.75 -16.93
C VAL A 171 22.76 9.95 -15.65
N ARG A 172 23.35 10.50 -14.59
CA ARG A 172 23.30 9.97 -13.22
C ARG A 172 22.07 10.48 -12.47
N ASP A 173 20.91 10.29 -13.07
CA ASP A 173 19.65 10.55 -12.40
C ASP A 173 19.07 9.24 -11.86
N TRP A 174 18.69 9.25 -10.59
CA TRP A 174 18.09 8.11 -9.93
C TRP A 174 16.71 7.84 -10.53
N SER A 175 15.83 8.83 -10.62
CA SER A 175 14.44 8.63 -11.06
C SER A 175 14.35 7.99 -12.46
N LEU A 176 15.20 8.42 -13.40
CA LEU A 176 15.31 7.85 -14.73
C LEU A 176 15.80 6.39 -14.71
N ARG A 177 16.81 6.08 -13.88
CA ARG A 177 17.29 4.70 -13.71
C ARG A 177 16.19 3.81 -13.13
N PHE A 178 15.43 4.30 -12.16
CA PHE A 178 14.28 3.59 -11.62
C PHE A 178 13.25 3.29 -12.69
N ALA A 179 12.82 4.33 -13.42
CA ALA A 179 11.81 4.21 -14.45
C ALA A 179 12.22 3.20 -15.54
N ARG A 180 13.51 3.13 -15.87
CA ARG A 180 14.06 2.11 -16.78
C ARG A 180 13.97 0.70 -16.20
N GLN A 181 14.36 0.53 -14.94
CA GLN A 181 14.32 -0.75 -14.23
C GLN A 181 12.88 -1.25 -14.02
N TRP A 182 11.93 -0.35 -13.78
CA TRP A 182 10.54 -0.67 -13.47
C TRP A 182 9.58 -0.55 -14.66
N ARG A 183 10.10 -0.24 -15.85
CA ARG A 183 9.32 -0.14 -17.09
C ARG A 183 8.47 -1.39 -17.36
N TRP A 184 8.96 -2.56 -16.97
CA TRP A 184 8.24 -3.82 -17.18
C TRP A 184 6.93 -3.88 -16.40
N ALA A 185 6.85 -3.28 -15.20
CA ALA A 185 5.65 -3.30 -14.37
C ALA A 185 4.53 -2.51 -15.04
N ILE A 186 4.85 -1.29 -15.49
CA ILE A 186 3.92 -0.44 -16.24
C ILE A 186 3.50 -1.11 -17.54
N LYS A 187 4.43 -1.75 -18.28
CA LYS A 187 4.07 -2.50 -19.49
C LYS A 187 3.11 -3.65 -19.20
N LYS A 188 3.40 -4.49 -18.20
CA LYS A 188 2.51 -5.60 -17.81
C LYS A 188 1.11 -5.11 -17.47
N LEU A 189 1.01 -4.00 -16.74
CA LEU A 189 -0.28 -3.41 -16.37
C LEU A 189 -1.11 -2.97 -17.58
N HIS A 190 -0.48 -2.46 -18.63
CA HIS A 190 -1.18 -2.10 -19.86
C HIS A 190 -1.45 -3.32 -20.74
N ASP A 191 -0.48 -4.22 -20.87
CA ASP A 191 -0.49 -5.29 -21.86
C ASP A 191 -1.42 -6.44 -21.46
N ILE A 192 -1.37 -6.89 -20.21
CA ILE A 192 -2.04 -8.13 -19.77
C ILE A 192 -3.56 -7.96 -19.68
N PRO A 193 -4.11 -6.96 -18.95
CA PRO A 193 -5.56 -6.79 -18.87
C PRO A 193 -6.18 -6.43 -20.22
N PHE A 194 -5.48 -5.60 -21.02
CA PHE A 194 -5.96 -5.23 -22.35
C PHE A 194 -5.98 -6.43 -23.31
N ALA A 195 -4.99 -7.32 -23.25
CA ALA A 195 -5.00 -8.55 -24.04
C ALA A 195 -6.19 -9.45 -23.70
N ALA A 196 -6.61 -9.50 -22.43
CA ALA A 196 -7.80 -10.24 -22.01
C ALA A 196 -9.10 -9.61 -22.55
N ALA A 197 -9.17 -8.28 -22.59
CA ALA A 197 -10.33 -7.53 -23.10
C ALA A 197 -10.35 -7.35 -24.64
N GLN A 198 -9.26 -7.69 -25.33
CA GLN A 198 -9.09 -7.43 -26.78
C GLN A 198 -10.22 -8.02 -27.62
N ALA A 199 -10.64 -9.26 -27.33
CA ALA A 199 -11.65 -9.94 -28.13
C ALA A 199 -13.02 -9.25 -28.06
N GLU A 200 -13.37 -8.71 -26.90
CA GLU A 200 -14.61 -7.95 -26.70
C GLU A 200 -14.51 -6.57 -27.36
N TYR A 201 -13.36 -5.90 -27.19
CA TYR A 201 -13.07 -4.65 -27.88
C TYR A 201 -13.14 -4.78 -29.41
N ASP A 202 -12.55 -5.82 -30.00
CA ASP A 202 -12.56 -6.05 -31.46
C ASP A 202 -13.99 -6.29 -31.98
N LYS A 203 -14.84 -6.90 -31.15
CA LYS A 203 -16.25 -7.12 -31.47
C LYS A 203 -17.05 -5.81 -31.47
N GLU A 204 -16.85 -4.96 -30.47
CA GLU A 204 -17.57 -3.69 -30.32
C GLU A 204 -17.09 -2.59 -31.29
N SER A 205 -15.79 -2.55 -31.56
CA SER A 205 -15.18 -1.59 -32.49
C SER A 205 -15.44 -1.90 -33.97
N ARG A 206 -15.97 -3.09 -34.28
CA ARG A 206 -16.17 -3.53 -35.66
C ARG A 206 -17.16 -2.62 -36.39
N GLY A 207 -16.66 -1.91 -37.41
CA GLY A 207 -17.45 -1.02 -38.25
C GLY A 207 -17.61 0.40 -37.69
N GLN A 208 -16.90 0.73 -36.61
CA GLN A 208 -16.79 2.11 -36.12
C GLN A 208 -15.52 2.77 -36.67
N GLU A 209 -15.59 4.07 -36.95
CA GLU A 209 -14.43 4.85 -37.34
C GLU A 209 -13.67 5.25 -36.07
N GLN A 210 -12.50 4.66 -35.85
CA GLN A 210 -11.73 4.85 -34.63
C GLN A 210 -10.97 6.18 -34.67
N GLN A 211 -11.39 7.13 -33.83
CA GLN A 211 -10.71 8.43 -33.70
C GLN A 211 -9.33 8.30 -33.02
N TRP A 212 -9.17 7.33 -32.14
CA TRP A 212 -7.99 7.15 -31.29
C TRP A 212 -7.18 5.93 -31.71
N SER A 213 -5.86 6.00 -31.53
CA SER A 213 -5.02 4.83 -31.78
C SER A 213 -5.27 3.75 -30.71
N LEU A 214 -4.95 2.51 -31.04
CA LEU A 214 -5.04 1.41 -30.07
C LEU A 214 -4.16 1.67 -28.83
N ASP A 215 -3.00 2.32 -29.02
CA ASP A 215 -2.10 2.70 -27.94
C ASP A 215 -2.73 3.76 -27.02
N ASP A 216 -3.51 4.71 -27.57
CA ASP A 216 -4.23 5.71 -26.77
C ASP A 216 -5.32 5.06 -25.91
N ILE A 217 -6.09 4.13 -26.50
CA ILE A 217 -7.17 3.41 -25.81
C ILE A 217 -6.58 2.55 -24.69
N LYS A 218 -5.52 1.81 -25.00
CA LYS A 218 -4.80 0.99 -24.03
C LYS A 218 -4.17 1.84 -22.92
N GLY A 219 -3.59 2.99 -23.27
CA GLY A 219 -3.07 3.96 -22.31
C GLY A 219 -4.16 4.50 -21.38
N ALA A 220 -5.33 4.82 -21.92
CA ALA A 220 -6.46 5.31 -21.14
C ALA A 220 -6.99 4.25 -20.15
N ALA A 221 -7.18 3.00 -20.61
CA ALA A 221 -7.60 1.91 -19.72
C ALA A 221 -6.55 1.61 -18.64
N GLY A 222 -5.27 1.64 -18.98
CA GLY A 222 -4.17 1.51 -18.03
C GLY A 222 -4.14 2.62 -16.98
N ALA A 223 -4.40 3.87 -17.40
CA ALA A 223 -4.48 5.01 -16.50
C ALA A 223 -5.65 4.88 -15.50
N VAL A 224 -6.83 4.42 -15.95
CA VAL A 224 -7.97 4.11 -15.07
C VAL A 224 -7.58 3.02 -14.07
N PHE A 225 -6.86 2.00 -14.51
CA PHE A 225 -6.45 0.91 -13.63
C PHE A 225 -5.49 1.35 -12.53
N ILE A 226 -4.40 2.04 -12.89
CA ILE A 226 -3.42 2.54 -11.92
C ILE A 226 -4.08 3.51 -10.94
N ALA A 227 -4.81 4.51 -11.46
CA ALA A 227 -5.40 5.54 -10.62
C ALA A 227 -6.50 4.97 -9.72
N GLY A 228 -7.37 4.10 -10.24
CA GLY A 228 -8.50 3.58 -9.49
C GLY A 228 -8.08 2.67 -8.33
N ALA A 229 -7.08 1.80 -8.55
CA ALA A 229 -6.68 0.80 -7.56
C ALA A 229 -6.00 1.45 -6.33
N ASP A 230 -4.94 2.23 -6.58
CA ASP A 230 -4.11 2.81 -5.51
C ASP A 230 -4.88 3.84 -4.69
N THR A 231 -5.61 4.73 -5.37
CA THR A 231 -6.27 5.86 -4.71
C THR A 231 -7.42 5.43 -3.82
N THR A 232 -8.19 4.43 -4.28
CA THR A 232 -9.31 3.86 -3.52
C THR A 232 -8.81 3.08 -2.33
N TRP A 233 -7.81 2.21 -2.51
CA TRP A 233 -7.20 1.45 -1.43
C TRP A 233 -6.68 2.36 -0.31
N ALA A 234 -5.89 3.37 -0.67
CA ALA A 234 -5.32 4.32 0.30
C ALA A 234 -6.41 5.11 1.05
N THR A 235 -7.48 5.52 0.36
CA THR A 235 -8.64 6.20 0.98
C THR A 235 -9.34 5.29 1.98
N CYS A 236 -9.55 4.00 1.65
CA CYS A 236 -10.14 3.02 2.56
C CYS A 236 -9.27 2.76 3.79
N VAL A 237 -7.94 2.71 3.63
CA VAL A 237 -7.00 2.59 4.76
C VAL A 237 -7.11 3.80 5.69
N ILE A 238 -7.18 5.02 5.13
CA ILE A 238 -7.38 6.26 5.90
C ILE A 238 -8.74 6.25 6.61
N PHE A 239 -9.80 5.80 5.95
CA PHE A 239 -11.12 5.64 6.56
C PHE A 239 -11.07 4.76 7.80
N ILE A 240 -10.53 3.54 7.66
CA ILE A 240 -10.45 2.58 8.77
C ILE A 240 -9.60 3.14 9.90
N LEU A 241 -8.47 3.77 9.59
CA LEU A 241 -7.64 4.44 10.59
C LEU A 241 -8.46 5.49 11.37
N ASN A 242 -9.23 6.33 10.69
CA ASN A 242 -10.06 7.34 11.33
C ASN A 242 -11.17 6.72 12.18
N MET A 243 -11.81 5.64 11.73
CA MET A 243 -12.83 4.95 12.52
C MET A 243 -12.24 4.31 13.79
N VAL A 244 -11.01 3.80 13.73
CA VAL A 244 -10.29 3.26 14.90
C VAL A 244 -9.89 4.35 15.88
N LEU A 245 -9.47 5.52 15.39
CA LEU A 245 -9.06 6.66 16.23
C LEU A 245 -10.25 7.43 16.83
N HIS A 246 -11.40 7.41 16.15
CA HIS A 246 -12.62 8.16 16.49
C HIS A 246 -13.85 7.24 16.53
N PRO A 247 -13.92 6.30 17.48
CA PRO A 247 -15.01 5.32 17.57
C PRO A 247 -16.39 5.99 17.69
N GLU A 248 -16.48 7.17 18.32
CA GLU A 248 -17.72 7.93 18.43
C GLU A 248 -18.27 8.42 17.07
N ILE A 249 -17.41 8.58 16.07
CA ILE A 249 -17.81 8.92 14.69
C ILE A 249 -18.33 7.66 14.00
N GLN A 250 -17.66 6.52 14.20
CA GLN A 250 -18.07 5.23 13.67
C GLN A 250 -19.47 4.84 14.19
N ASP A 251 -19.71 4.97 15.50
CA ASP A 251 -21.00 4.65 16.12
C ASP A 251 -22.15 5.48 15.51
N LYS A 252 -21.91 6.78 15.26
CA LYS A 252 -22.91 7.66 14.64
C LYS A 252 -23.18 7.29 13.18
N ALA A 253 -22.16 6.92 12.43
CA ALA A 253 -22.31 6.46 11.05
C ALA A 253 -23.11 5.15 10.98
N GLN A 254 -22.87 4.23 11.93
CA GLN A 254 -23.65 3.00 12.06
C GLN A 254 -25.11 3.28 12.43
N GLN A 255 -25.35 4.19 13.38
CA GLN A 255 -26.71 4.59 13.74
C GLN A 255 -27.50 5.18 12.56
N GLU A 256 -26.84 5.97 11.69
CA GLU A 256 -27.48 6.47 10.48
C GLU A 256 -27.86 5.33 9.53
N LEU A 257 -26.96 4.36 9.29
CA LEU A 257 -27.26 3.17 8.46
C LEU A 257 -28.43 2.38 9.03
N ASP A 258 -28.39 2.07 10.32
CA ASP A 258 -29.43 1.29 11.00
C ASP A 258 -30.79 2.00 10.94
N THR A 259 -30.80 3.33 11.00
CA THR A 259 -32.03 4.14 10.96
C THR A 259 -32.59 4.29 9.54
N VAL A 260 -31.74 4.51 8.55
CA VAL A 260 -32.14 4.83 7.17
C VAL A 260 -32.39 3.56 6.36
N ILE A 261 -31.55 2.54 6.52
CA ILE A 261 -31.55 1.33 5.71
C ILE A 261 -32.18 0.15 6.47
N GLY A 262 -31.93 0.07 7.78
CA GLY A 262 -32.33 -1.06 8.60
C GLY A 262 -31.45 -2.30 8.37
N PHE A 263 -31.96 -3.47 8.77
CA PHE A 263 -31.17 -4.71 8.82
C PHE A 263 -31.53 -5.74 7.75
N ASP A 264 -32.52 -5.44 6.89
CA ASP A 264 -33.07 -6.41 5.93
C ASP A 264 -32.39 -6.39 4.55
N LYS A 265 -31.62 -5.33 4.25
CA LYS A 265 -30.91 -5.18 2.97
C LYS A 265 -29.52 -4.56 3.15
N LEU A 266 -28.66 -4.78 2.17
CA LEU A 266 -27.40 -4.03 2.05
C LEU A 266 -27.65 -2.66 1.40
N PRO A 267 -26.82 -1.64 1.71
CA PRO A 267 -26.90 -0.34 1.07
C PRO A 267 -26.64 -0.39 -0.43
N ASP A 268 -27.30 0.49 -1.18
CA ASP A 268 -27.00 0.75 -2.59
C ASP A 268 -26.89 2.26 -2.91
N PHE A 269 -26.55 2.60 -4.16
CA PHE A 269 -26.33 4.00 -4.56
C PHE A 269 -27.58 4.88 -4.45
N SER A 270 -28.78 4.31 -4.46
CA SER A 270 -30.04 5.06 -4.30
C SER A 270 -30.27 5.53 -2.85
N ASP A 271 -29.63 4.87 -1.88
CA ASP A 271 -29.71 5.26 -0.46
C ASP A 271 -28.78 6.45 -0.14
N ARG A 272 -27.75 6.71 -0.95
CA ARG A 272 -26.70 7.72 -0.68
C ARG A 272 -27.25 9.12 -0.35
N PRO A 273 -28.27 9.67 -1.03
CA PRO A 273 -28.83 10.97 -0.68
C PRO A 273 -29.42 11.05 0.74
N ALA A 274 -29.80 9.91 1.33
CA ALA A 274 -30.33 9.82 2.68
C ALA A 274 -29.24 9.59 3.75
N LEU A 275 -28.03 9.18 3.36
CA LEU A 275 -26.89 8.91 4.24
C LEU A 275 -26.01 10.16 4.40
N VAL A 276 -26.58 11.22 4.98
CA VAL A 276 -25.97 12.55 5.04
C VAL A 276 -24.74 12.59 5.94
N TYR A 277 -24.79 11.93 7.10
CA TYR A 277 -23.67 11.87 8.03
C TYR A 277 -22.50 11.08 7.44
N ILE A 278 -22.77 9.94 6.81
CA ILE A 278 -21.74 9.17 6.09
C ILE A 278 -21.12 9.98 4.96
N GLU A 279 -21.90 10.73 4.19
CA GLU A 279 -21.35 11.63 3.17
C GLU A 279 -20.40 12.66 3.80
N HIS A 280 -20.76 13.24 4.95
CA HIS A 280 -19.84 14.14 5.67
C HIS A 280 -18.58 13.44 6.17
N VAL A 281 -18.67 12.18 6.63
CA VAL A 281 -17.49 11.40 7.01
C VAL A 281 -16.57 11.21 5.79
N VAL A 282 -17.12 10.87 4.63
CA VAL A 282 -16.36 10.73 3.38
C VAL A 282 -15.69 12.03 2.98
N GLN A 283 -16.40 13.16 3.02
CA GLN A 283 -15.84 14.48 2.74
C GLN A 283 -14.72 14.84 3.72
N GLU A 284 -14.86 14.50 5.00
CA GLU A 284 -13.86 14.78 6.03
C GLU A 284 -12.60 13.94 5.84
N ILE A 285 -12.70 12.70 5.35
CA ILE A 285 -11.53 11.88 4.99
C ILE A 285 -10.72 12.57 3.89
N TYR A 286 -11.40 13.03 2.84
CA TYR A 286 -10.75 13.74 1.74
C TYR A 286 -10.13 15.06 2.18
N ARG A 287 -10.75 15.75 3.15
CA ARG A 287 -10.24 17.01 3.70
C ARG A 287 -9.04 16.80 4.63
N TRP A 288 -9.08 15.76 5.47
CA TRP A 288 -8.10 15.53 6.54
C TRP A 288 -6.79 14.95 6.01
N SER A 289 -6.87 13.96 5.10
CA SER A 289 -5.70 13.34 4.50
C SER A 289 -5.91 13.20 2.99
N PRO A 290 -5.83 14.30 2.24
CA PRO A 290 -5.97 14.26 0.79
C PRO A 290 -4.85 13.40 0.20
N LEU A 291 -5.23 12.46 -0.66
CA LEU A 291 -4.29 11.51 -1.26
C LEU A 291 -3.22 12.19 -2.12
N ALA A 292 -3.61 13.23 -2.86
CA ALA A 292 -2.73 14.01 -3.73
C ALA A 292 -2.69 15.47 -3.25
N PRO A 293 -1.94 15.80 -2.18
CA PRO A 293 -1.98 17.13 -1.56
C PRO A 293 -1.50 18.26 -2.48
N LEU A 294 -0.66 17.95 -3.47
CA LEU A 294 -0.16 18.92 -4.45
C LEU A 294 -0.88 18.82 -5.81
N GLY A 295 -1.82 17.88 -5.97
CA GLY A 295 -2.42 17.55 -7.26
C GLY A 295 -1.40 17.10 -8.30
N ILE A 296 -1.80 17.14 -9.58
CA ILE A 296 -0.92 16.89 -10.72
C ILE A 296 -0.49 18.25 -11.29
N PRO A 297 0.79 18.47 -11.61
CA PRO A 297 1.24 19.73 -12.21
C PRO A 297 0.49 20.09 -13.50
N HIS A 298 0.12 21.36 -13.64
CA HIS A 298 -0.54 21.92 -14.81
C HIS A 298 0.38 22.84 -15.61
N LYS A 299 0.05 23.03 -16.89
CA LYS A 299 0.79 23.87 -17.83
C LYS A 299 -0.12 24.92 -18.44
N SER A 300 0.33 26.18 -18.54
CA SER A 300 -0.47 27.22 -19.20
C SER A 300 -0.39 27.09 -20.72
N LEU A 301 -1.55 27.07 -21.38
CA LEU A 301 -1.62 26.98 -22.86
C LEU A 301 -1.39 28.33 -23.55
N HIS A 302 -1.63 29.43 -22.84
CA HIS A 302 -1.53 30.81 -23.30
C HIS A 302 -0.94 31.70 -22.20
N ASP A 303 -0.45 32.88 -22.56
CA ASP A 303 -0.13 33.90 -21.55
C ASP A 303 -1.44 34.36 -20.89
N ASP A 304 -1.43 34.57 -19.58
CA ASP A 304 -2.59 34.99 -18.80
C ASP A 304 -2.21 36.04 -17.74
N ILE A 305 -3.20 36.76 -17.21
CA ILE A 305 -3.02 37.72 -16.11
C ILE A 305 -4.00 37.37 -14.99
N TYR A 306 -3.46 36.84 -13.89
CA TYR A 306 -4.24 36.54 -12.70
C TYR A 306 -3.98 37.58 -11.60
N LYS A 307 -5.01 38.36 -11.24
CA LYS A 307 -4.92 39.43 -10.21
C LYS A 307 -3.74 40.39 -10.41
N GLY A 308 -3.45 40.75 -11.66
CA GLY A 308 -2.35 41.64 -12.03
C GLY A 308 -0.98 40.96 -12.13
N MET A 309 -0.88 39.66 -11.86
CA MET A 309 0.33 38.86 -12.06
C MET A 309 0.29 38.20 -13.44
N HIS A 310 1.34 38.40 -14.24
CA HIS A 310 1.50 37.73 -15.51
C HIS A 310 1.89 36.26 -15.32
N ILE A 311 1.12 35.35 -15.91
CA ILE A 311 1.40 33.91 -15.98
C ILE A 311 1.82 33.61 -17.43
N PRO A 312 3.09 33.30 -17.69
CA PRO A 312 3.53 32.99 -19.04
C PRO A 312 2.97 31.65 -19.50
N LYS A 313 2.76 31.53 -20.81
CA LYS A 313 2.57 30.27 -21.51
C LYS A 313 3.78 29.37 -21.24
N GLY A 314 3.53 28.12 -20.88
CA GLY A 314 4.60 27.18 -20.51
C GLY A 314 4.25 26.40 -19.26
#